data_AF-A0A7L7ISB4-F1
#
_entry.id   AF-A0A7L7ISB4-F1
#
_cell.length_a   1.000
_cell.length_b   1.000
_cell.length_c   1.000
_cell.angle_alpha   90.00
_cell.angle_beta   90.00
_cell.angle_gamma   90.00
#
_symmetry.space_group_name_H-M   'P 1'
#
loop_
_entity.id
_entity.type
_entity.pdbx_description
1 polymer ?
#
loop_
_entity_poly.entity_id
_entity_poly.type
_entity_poly.pdbx_seq_one_letter_code
_entity_poly.pdbx_strand_id
1 'polypeptide(L)'
;MGDTIYLSISGKQQGAISDGCGTIASIGNRAQTGHKDEIFVFELTNGITSTDQGTQLQELSFKKPLDKSTPLLCNAINNNEQLFLEFDFYRINKYGRWERYYYIQLRGAFISAIHLLVEANLDTEYITVKYEYIFCRHLIANTEFSSLAVPANYTRMFVPQQTDAKKGLKTLNSKAVGRLLAAGSIYNGNIEGFRDTAEKLGTETQTGYNQVLNEKTIGLGIAATSLLLAKNASALENLNKIQKIQGSIRNDLAGSIRKVNLGYPGEGRTHNCVNCALSTDMTLAGHATSALPANSITGVPLSVLERHYDAKFRYMKSEDEIIQIISSAGSGARGIVYGSYGPSQPGHVFNVVNQNSTIRFLDGQTGTQADLSQFESFQLLRTNK
;
A
#
# COMPACT_ATOMS: atom_id res chain seq x y z
N MET A 1 16.65 -27.61 -12.67
CA MET A 1 15.50 -27.36 -11.79
C MET A 1 14.44 -26.70 -12.66
N GLY A 2 13.27 -27.32 -12.78
CA GLY A 2 12.20 -26.88 -13.69
C GLY A 2 11.59 -25.54 -13.29
N ASP A 3 10.71 -25.04 -14.15
CA ASP A 3 9.97 -23.80 -13.94
C ASP A 3 9.30 -23.78 -12.55
N THR A 4 9.45 -22.68 -11.83
CA THR A 4 8.97 -22.56 -10.44
C THR A 4 7.76 -21.65 -10.40
N ILE A 5 6.69 -22.11 -9.76
CA ILE A 5 5.45 -21.36 -9.58
C ILE A 5 5.32 -20.98 -8.11
N TYR A 6 5.06 -19.69 -7.87
CA TYR A 6 4.78 -19.14 -6.55
C TYR A 6 3.34 -18.65 -6.47
N LEU A 7 2.71 -18.88 -5.32
CA LEU A 7 1.32 -18.53 -5.09
C LEU A 7 1.19 -17.59 -3.89
N SER A 8 0.57 -16.44 -4.13
CA SER A 8 0.05 -15.56 -3.08
C SER A 8 -1.46 -15.78 -2.93
N ILE A 9 -1.93 -16.01 -1.70
CA ILE A 9 -3.36 -16.21 -1.40
C ILE A 9 -3.77 -15.21 -0.35
N SER A 10 -4.87 -14.51 -0.61
CA SER A 10 -5.56 -13.70 0.40
C SER A 10 -7.01 -14.14 0.52
N GLY A 11 -7.45 -14.31 1.76
CA GLY A 11 -8.85 -14.54 2.10
C GLY A 11 -9.55 -13.26 2.54
N LYS A 12 -10.85 -13.16 2.25
CA LYS A 12 -11.68 -12.01 2.65
C LYS A 12 -11.77 -11.84 4.17
N GLN A 13 -11.74 -12.94 4.92
CA GLN A 13 -11.82 -12.98 6.38
C GLN A 13 -10.43 -13.17 7.01
N GLN A 14 -9.61 -14.05 6.44
CA GLN A 14 -8.31 -14.42 7.02
C GLN A 14 -7.15 -13.47 6.63
N GLY A 15 -7.35 -12.57 5.68
CA GLY A 15 -6.28 -11.69 5.19
C GLY A 15 -5.23 -12.47 4.39
N ALA A 16 -3.95 -12.15 4.56
CA ALA A 16 -2.86 -12.78 3.82
C ALA A 16 -2.60 -14.23 4.29
N ILE A 17 -3.25 -15.20 3.64
CA ILE A 17 -3.12 -16.63 3.95
C ILE A 17 -1.71 -17.14 3.64
N SER A 18 -1.07 -16.63 2.58
CA SER A 18 0.28 -17.06 2.17
C SER A 18 1.41 -16.46 3.02
N ASP A 19 1.15 -15.48 3.88
CA ASP A 19 2.18 -14.81 4.68
C ASP A 19 2.95 -15.83 5.55
N GLY A 20 4.27 -15.84 5.42
CA GLY A 20 5.17 -16.77 6.11
C GLY A 20 5.17 -18.23 5.61
N CYS A 21 4.46 -18.58 4.54
CA CYS A 21 4.40 -19.97 4.06
C CYS A 21 5.72 -20.48 3.45
N GLY A 22 6.51 -19.59 2.86
CA GLY A 22 7.85 -19.90 2.33
C GLY A 22 8.97 -19.84 3.36
N THR A 23 8.67 -19.86 4.66
CA THR A 23 9.66 -19.83 5.74
C THR A 23 10.21 -21.23 6.07
N ILE A 24 11.38 -21.27 6.70
CA ILE A 24 11.96 -22.51 7.25
C ILE A 24 11.01 -23.17 8.26
N ALA A 25 10.30 -22.38 9.07
CA ALA A 25 9.32 -22.90 10.03
C ALA A 25 8.12 -23.60 9.36
N SER A 26 7.84 -23.27 8.10
CA SER A 26 6.69 -23.77 7.34
C SER A 26 7.06 -24.94 6.43
N ILE A 27 8.13 -24.83 5.64
CA ILE A 27 8.52 -25.82 4.62
C ILE A 27 9.97 -26.33 4.77
N GLY A 28 10.62 -26.06 5.90
CA GLY A 28 11.97 -26.51 6.20
C GLY A 28 13.01 -26.03 5.18
N ASN A 29 13.90 -26.94 4.77
CA ASN A 29 15.01 -26.65 3.85
C ASN A 29 14.58 -26.29 2.42
N ARG A 30 13.28 -26.33 2.11
CA ARG A 30 12.74 -25.88 0.82
C ARG A 30 12.48 -24.37 0.78
N ALA A 31 12.59 -23.67 1.91
CA ALA A 31 12.46 -22.23 1.99
C ALA A 31 13.47 -21.52 1.07
N GLN A 32 13.00 -20.56 0.27
CA GLN A 32 13.83 -19.79 -0.65
C GLN A 32 13.87 -18.32 -0.27
N THR A 33 15.06 -17.73 -0.35
CA THR A 33 15.27 -16.31 -0.09
C THR A 33 14.47 -15.47 -1.08
N GLY A 34 13.62 -14.57 -0.55
CA GLY A 34 12.82 -13.66 -1.37
C GLY A 34 11.37 -14.11 -1.61
N HIS A 35 11.03 -15.35 -1.23
CA HIS A 35 9.69 -15.94 -1.41
C HIS A 35 9.05 -16.35 -0.07
N LYS A 36 9.33 -15.59 1.00
CA LYS A 36 8.95 -15.92 2.39
C LYS A 36 7.43 -16.00 2.58
N ASP A 37 6.69 -15.21 1.82
CA ASP A 37 5.25 -14.98 2.00
C ASP A 37 4.43 -15.54 0.82
N GLU A 38 5.05 -16.46 0.09
CA GLU A 38 4.50 -17.13 -1.07
C GLU A 38 4.56 -18.64 -0.84
N ILE A 39 3.58 -19.34 -1.40
CA ILE A 39 3.45 -20.79 -1.34
C ILE A 39 4.13 -21.38 -2.58
N PHE A 40 4.88 -22.46 -2.39
CA PHE A 40 5.41 -23.24 -3.51
C PHE A 40 4.31 -24.05 -4.18
N VAL A 41 4.22 -23.94 -5.50
CA VAL A 41 3.31 -24.75 -6.32
C VAL A 41 4.14 -25.67 -7.22
N PHE A 42 3.92 -26.98 -7.05
CA PHE A 42 4.62 -28.02 -7.81
C PHE A 42 3.93 -28.38 -9.12
N GLU A 43 2.62 -28.25 -9.14
CA GLU A 43 1.78 -28.57 -10.30
C GLU A 43 0.62 -27.59 -10.34
N LEU A 44 0.26 -27.14 -11.54
CA LEU A 44 -0.92 -26.33 -11.78
C LEU A 44 -1.60 -26.84 -13.04
N THR A 45 -2.88 -27.14 -12.93
CA THR A 45 -3.74 -27.55 -14.03
C THR A 45 -4.89 -26.56 -14.12
N ASN A 46 -5.07 -25.99 -15.31
CA ASN A 46 -6.18 -25.10 -15.62
C ASN A 46 -6.80 -25.54 -16.94
N GLY A 47 -8.13 -25.65 -16.96
CA GLY A 47 -8.90 -25.99 -18.16
C GLY A 47 -9.74 -24.82 -18.63
N ILE A 48 -9.64 -24.49 -19.92
CA ILE A 48 -10.57 -23.55 -20.58
C ILE A 48 -11.08 -24.26 -21.82
N THR A 49 -12.39 -24.52 -21.87
CA THR A 49 -13.05 -25.17 -23.00
C THR A 49 -13.90 -24.19 -23.80
N SER A 50 -14.13 -24.49 -25.07
CA SER A 50 -15.05 -23.74 -25.94
C SER A 50 -16.47 -24.26 -25.75
N THR A 51 -17.45 -23.37 -25.79
CA THR A 51 -18.88 -23.68 -25.95
C THR A 51 -19.40 -23.38 -27.35
N ASP A 52 -18.50 -23.05 -28.28
CA ASP A 52 -18.78 -22.49 -29.62
C ASP A 52 -19.47 -21.11 -29.61
N GLN A 53 -19.87 -20.61 -28.42
CA GLN A 53 -20.39 -19.26 -28.20
C GLN A 53 -19.58 -18.45 -27.17
N GLY A 54 -18.50 -19.02 -26.63
CA GLY A 54 -17.65 -18.37 -25.64
C GLY A 54 -16.78 -19.36 -24.87
N THR A 55 -15.98 -18.82 -23.94
CA THR A 55 -15.12 -19.63 -23.06
C THR A 55 -15.93 -20.18 -21.88
N GLN A 56 -15.82 -21.48 -21.65
CA GLN A 56 -16.25 -22.13 -20.42
C GLN A 56 -15.01 -22.36 -19.56
N LEU A 57 -14.97 -21.64 -18.45
CA LEU A 57 -13.91 -21.76 -17.45
C LEU A 57 -14.14 -23.06 -16.67
N GLN A 58 -13.10 -23.88 -16.53
CA GLN A 58 -13.10 -25.04 -15.64
C GLN A 58 -12.49 -24.66 -14.29
N GLU A 59 -12.51 -25.59 -13.35
CA GLU A 59 -11.82 -25.42 -12.07
C GLU A 59 -10.30 -25.40 -12.29
N LEU A 60 -9.60 -24.59 -11.49
CA LEU A 60 -8.14 -24.59 -11.46
C LEU A 60 -7.72 -25.46 -10.28
N SER A 61 -6.82 -26.41 -10.53
CA SER A 61 -6.25 -27.27 -9.50
C SER A 61 -4.75 -27.05 -9.40
N PHE A 62 -4.21 -27.05 -8.20
CA PHE A 62 -2.78 -26.94 -7.98
C PHE A 62 -2.31 -27.82 -6.83
N LYS A 63 -1.06 -28.30 -6.93
CA LYS A 63 -0.39 -29.13 -5.91
C LYS A 63 0.64 -28.29 -5.16
N LYS A 64 0.59 -28.32 -3.84
CA LYS A 64 1.56 -27.64 -2.95
C LYS A 64 2.06 -28.58 -1.86
N PRO A 65 3.20 -28.32 -1.20
CA PRO A 65 3.60 -29.09 -0.01
C PRO A 65 2.64 -28.82 1.16
N LEU A 66 2.60 -29.68 2.17
CA LEU A 66 2.01 -29.29 3.45
C LEU A 66 2.83 -28.14 4.05
N ASP A 67 2.16 -27.05 4.40
CA ASP A 67 2.80 -25.83 4.88
C ASP A 67 1.88 -25.09 5.87
N LYS A 68 2.31 -23.91 6.34
CA LYS A 68 1.55 -23.07 7.26
C LYS A 68 0.12 -22.76 6.76
N SER A 69 -0.11 -22.68 5.46
CA SER A 69 -1.42 -22.34 4.89
C SER A 69 -2.41 -23.50 4.90
N THR A 70 -1.97 -24.75 5.02
CA THR A 70 -2.84 -25.95 5.02
C THR A 70 -4.05 -25.80 5.96
N PRO A 71 -3.91 -25.51 7.27
CA PRO A 71 -5.06 -25.32 8.15
C PRO A 71 -5.90 -24.06 7.81
N LEU A 72 -5.28 -23.02 7.23
CA LEU A 72 -6.00 -21.80 6.82
C LEU A 72 -6.89 -22.05 5.59
N LEU A 73 -6.43 -22.92 4.68
CA LEU A 73 -7.22 -23.38 3.53
C LEU A 73 -8.39 -24.27 3.99
N CYS A 74 -8.18 -25.11 5.01
CA CYS A 74 -9.27 -25.85 5.66
C CYS A 74 -10.32 -24.92 6.28
N ASN A 75 -9.90 -23.82 6.92
CA ASN A 75 -10.83 -22.80 7.40
C ASN A 75 -11.57 -22.10 6.24
N ALA A 76 -10.87 -21.81 5.15
CA ALA A 76 -11.45 -21.14 3.99
C ALA A 76 -12.55 -21.99 3.34
N ILE A 77 -12.32 -23.29 3.15
CA ILE A 77 -13.36 -24.20 2.60
C ILE A 77 -14.53 -24.37 3.59
N ASN A 78 -14.26 -24.54 4.89
CA ASN A 78 -15.30 -24.68 5.91
C ASN A 78 -16.22 -23.46 5.98
N ASN A 79 -15.66 -22.26 5.83
CA ASN A 79 -16.39 -21.01 5.94
C ASN A 79 -16.90 -20.48 4.59
N ASN A 80 -16.72 -21.25 3.50
CA ASN A 80 -16.98 -20.82 2.13
C ASN A 80 -16.42 -19.41 1.84
N GLU A 81 -15.18 -19.20 2.25
CA GLU A 81 -14.51 -17.92 2.19
C GLU A 81 -14.13 -17.58 0.74
N GLN A 82 -14.45 -16.35 0.33
CA GLN A 82 -14.02 -15.82 -0.95
C GLN A 82 -12.53 -15.49 -0.91
N LEU A 83 -11.79 -16.01 -1.87
CA LEU A 83 -10.34 -15.90 -1.98
C LEU A 83 -9.92 -15.09 -3.21
N PHE A 84 -8.71 -14.58 -3.14
CA PHE A 84 -7.96 -13.97 -4.22
C PHE A 84 -6.60 -14.66 -4.33
N LEU A 85 -6.30 -15.17 -5.51
CA LEU A 85 -5.09 -15.97 -5.76
C LEU A 85 -4.27 -15.32 -6.88
N GLU A 86 -2.96 -15.27 -6.69
CA GLU A 86 -1.99 -14.79 -7.67
C GLU A 86 -0.88 -15.83 -7.84
N PHE A 87 -0.72 -16.34 -9.06
CA PHE A 87 0.32 -17.28 -9.44
C PHE A 87 1.37 -16.59 -10.30
N ASP A 88 2.62 -16.63 -9.83
CA ASP A 88 3.77 -16.08 -10.52
C ASP A 88 4.67 -17.20 -11.04
N PHE A 89 4.87 -17.21 -12.36
CA PHE A 89 5.67 -18.22 -13.05
C PHE A 89 7.06 -17.67 -13.33
N TYR A 90 8.06 -18.44 -12.92
CA TYR A 90 9.46 -18.13 -13.11
C TYR A 90 10.14 -19.12 -14.05
N ARG A 91 11.00 -18.58 -14.91
CA ARG A 91 11.91 -19.34 -15.77
C ARG A 91 13.31 -18.76 -15.72
N ILE A 92 14.28 -19.54 -16.18
CA ILE A 92 15.66 -19.06 -16.39
C ILE A 92 15.72 -18.33 -17.73
N ASN A 93 16.17 -17.08 -17.72
CA ASN A 93 16.33 -16.28 -18.93
C ASN A 93 17.67 -16.55 -19.64
N LYS A 94 17.86 -15.94 -20.81
CA LYS A 94 19.09 -16.11 -21.62
C LYS A 94 20.39 -15.72 -20.91
N TYR A 95 20.31 -14.98 -19.80
CA TYR A 95 21.44 -14.58 -18.97
C TYR A 95 21.66 -15.48 -17.75
N GLY A 96 20.94 -16.60 -17.66
CA GLY A 96 21.01 -17.54 -16.53
C GLY A 96 20.33 -17.02 -15.25
N ARG A 97 19.51 -15.97 -15.34
CA ARG A 97 18.82 -15.37 -14.19
C ARG A 97 17.36 -15.77 -14.17
N TRP A 98 16.81 -15.95 -12.98
CA TRP A 98 15.37 -16.12 -12.79
C TRP A 98 14.64 -14.84 -13.22
N GLU A 99 13.64 -14.99 -14.08
CA GLU A 99 12.71 -13.93 -14.46
C GLU A 99 11.27 -14.41 -14.32
N ARG A 100 10.43 -13.53 -13.80
CA ARG A 100 8.98 -13.72 -13.76
C ARG A 100 8.43 -13.43 -15.16
N TYR A 101 7.88 -14.44 -15.83
CA TYR A 101 7.51 -14.33 -17.24
C TYR A 101 6.02 -14.48 -17.53
N TYR A 102 5.27 -15.16 -16.64
CA TYR A 102 3.85 -15.38 -16.78
C TYR A 102 3.14 -15.20 -15.43
N TYR A 103 1.89 -14.78 -15.48
CA TYR A 103 1.10 -14.42 -14.30
C TYR A 103 -0.35 -14.88 -14.50
N ILE A 104 -0.92 -15.52 -13.48
CA ILE A 104 -2.36 -15.85 -13.43
C ILE A 104 -2.94 -15.25 -12.16
N GLN A 105 -4.08 -14.59 -12.28
CA GLN A 105 -4.86 -14.04 -11.19
C GLN A 105 -6.26 -14.62 -11.20
N LEU A 106 -6.71 -15.11 -10.05
CA LEU A 106 -8.09 -15.53 -9.83
C LEU A 106 -8.78 -14.59 -8.85
N ARG A 107 -10.00 -14.16 -9.19
CA ARG A 107 -10.84 -13.34 -8.30
C ARG A 107 -12.18 -14.01 -8.08
N GLY A 108 -12.74 -13.77 -6.91
CA GLY A 108 -13.95 -14.45 -6.48
C GLY A 108 -13.77 -15.96 -6.43
N ALA A 109 -12.60 -16.41 -5.97
CA ALA A 109 -12.30 -17.84 -5.91
C ALA A 109 -12.88 -18.48 -4.65
N PHE A 110 -13.34 -19.71 -4.75
CA PHE A 110 -13.80 -20.54 -3.64
C PHE A 110 -13.16 -21.91 -3.76
N ILE A 111 -12.67 -22.45 -2.65
CA ILE A 111 -12.10 -23.81 -2.65
C ILE A 111 -13.24 -24.81 -2.83
N SER A 112 -13.15 -25.65 -3.86
CA SER A 112 -14.11 -26.73 -4.12
C SER A 112 -13.68 -28.05 -3.48
N ALA A 113 -12.37 -28.33 -3.43
CA ALA A 113 -11.83 -29.55 -2.85
C ALA A 113 -10.40 -29.36 -2.32
N ILE A 114 -10.08 -30.10 -1.26
CA ILE A 114 -8.73 -30.26 -0.71
C ILE A 114 -8.46 -31.76 -0.58
N HIS A 115 -7.41 -32.26 -1.21
CA HIS A 115 -6.98 -33.65 -1.12
C HIS A 115 -5.55 -33.71 -0.62
N LEU A 116 -5.36 -34.20 0.60
CA LEU A 116 -4.05 -34.43 1.20
C LEU A 116 -3.48 -35.76 0.70
N LEU A 117 -2.21 -35.75 0.31
CA LEU A 117 -1.48 -36.88 -0.24
C LEU A 117 -0.13 -37.03 0.49
N VAL A 118 -0.04 -38.07 1.31
CA VAL A 118 1.18 -38.46 2.04
C VAL A 118 1.94 -39.47 1.17
N GLU A 119 3.13 -39.09 0.71
CA GLU A 119 4.00 -39.92 -0.11
C GLU A 119 5.38 -40.04 0.54
N ALA A 120 6.12 -41.11 0.23
CA ALA A 120 7.41 -41.41 0.86
C ALA A 120 8.46 -40.27 0.75
N ASN A 121 8.33 -39.37 -0.23
CA ASN A 121 9.33 -38.34 -0.51
C ASN A 121 8.90 -36.92 -0.12
N LEU A 122 7.59 -36.63 -0.12
CA LEU A 122 7.06 -35.32 0.21
C LEU A 122 5.55 -35.36 0.42
N ASP A 123 5.10 -34.88 1.57
CA ASP A 123 3.69 -34.69 1.84
C ASP A 123 3.17 -33.46 1.08
N THR A 124 2.10 -33.67 0.34
CA THR A 124 1.52 -32.66 -0.55
C THR A 124 0.01 -32.60 -0.39
N GLU A 125 -0.58 -31.55 -0.93
CA GLU A 125 -2.03 -31.43 -1.04
C GLU A 125 -2.41 -30.84 -2.40
N TYR A 126 -3.49 -31.37 -2.97
CA TYR A 126 -4.16 -30.82 -4.14
C TYR A 126 -5.29 -29.91 -3.69
N ILE A 127 -5.27 -28.67 -4.17
CA ILE A 127 -6.30 -27.67 -3.91
C ILE A 127 -7.00 -27.37 -5.22
N THR A 128 -8.31 -27.56 -5.26
CA THR A 128 -9.13 -27.23 -6.41
C THR A 128 -9.99 -26.02 -6.09
N VAL A 129 -10.03 -25.05 -7.00
CA VAL A 129 -10.76 -23.79 -6.82
C VAL A 129 -11.69 -23.53 -7.99
N LYS A 130 -12.92 -23.13 -7.65
CA LYS A 130 -13.84 -22.45 -8.56
C LYS A 130 -13.55 -20.95 -8.50
N TYR A 131 -13.73 -20.25 -9.61
CA TYR A 131 -13.47 -18.81 -9.66
C TYR A 131 -14.45 -18.11 -10.61
N GLU A 132 -14.73 -16.84 -10.30
CA GLU A 132 -15.62 -16.01 -11.12
C GLU A 132 -14.85 -15.29 -12.23
N TYR A 133 -13.58 -14.96 -11.99
CA TYR A 133 -12.75 -14.22 -12.93
C TYR A 133 -11.34 -14.78 -12.96
N ILE A 134 -10.80 -14.88 -14.17
CA ILE A 134 -9.40 -15.19 -14.43
C ILE A 134 -8.77 -14.11 -15.28
N PHE A 135 -7.55 -13.74 -14.94
CA PHE A 135 -6.67 -12.92 -15.77
C PHE A 135 -5.33 -13.61 -15.91
N CYS A 136 -4.86 -13.75 -17.15
CA CYS A 136 -3.57 -14.33 -17.49
C CYS A 136 -2.77 -13.32 -18.28
N ARG A 137 -1.47 -13.18 -18.00
CA ARG A 137 -0.59 -12.29 -18.76
C ARG A 137 0.79 -12.89 -18.95
N HIS A 138 1.27 -12.88 -20.19
CA HIS A 138 2.68 -13.06 -20.47
C HIS A 138 3.40 -11.72 -20.30
N LEU A 139 4.24 -11.62 -19.27
CA LEU A 139 4.86 -10.36 -18.85
C LEU A 139 5.92 -9.85 -19.84
N ILE A 140 6.69 -10.77 -20.44
CA ILE A 140 7.77 -10.40 -21.38
C ILE A 140 7.25 -10.14 -22.80
N ALA A 141 6.30 -10.95 -23.28
CA ALA A 141 5.68 -10.80 -24.61
C ALA A 141 4.48 -9.84 -24.61
N ASN A 142 4.05 -9.38 -23.43
CA ASN A 142 2.99 -8.42 -23.22
C ASN A 142 1.62 -8.78 -23.83
N THR A 143 1.29 -10.07 -23.82
CA THR A 143 -0.04 -10.57 -24.21
C THR A 143 -0.86 -10.91 -22.97
N GLU A 144 -2.17 -10.67 -23.03
CA GLU A 144 -3.07 -10.92 -21.91
C GLU A 144 -4.39 -11.53 -22.35
N PHE A 145 -5.02 -12.23 -21.40
CA PHE A 145 -6.34 -12.82 -21.53
C PHE A 145 -7.09 -12.55 -20.22
N SER A 146 -8.36 -12.18 -20.30
CA SER A 146 -9.25 -12.26 -19.15
C SER A 146 -10.62 -12.73 -19.54
N SER A 147 -11.28 -13.42 -18.62
CA SER A 147 -12.65 -13.86 -18.79
C SER A 147 -13.37 -13.81 -17.45
N LEU A 148 -14.64 -13.42 -17.50
CA LEU A 148 -15.56 -13.32 -16.37
C LEU A 148 -16.68 -14.32 -16.58
N ALA A 149 -16.82 -15.28 -15.66
CA ALA A 149 -17.83 -16.32 -15.72
C ALA A 149 -19.26 -15.80 -15.48
N VAL A 150 -19.43 -14.59 -14.90
CA VAL A 150 -20.74 -14.06 -14.49
C VAL A 150 -20.95 -12.60 -14.97
N PRO A 151 -22.01 -12.27 -15.74
CA PRO A 151 -22.10 -10.97 -16.43
C PRO A 151 -22.33 -9.72 -15.57
N ALA A 152 -22.70 -9.83 -14.28
CA ALA A 152 -23.41 -8.72 -13.63
C ALA A 152 -22.69 -7.97 -12.49
N ASN A 153 -21.60 -8.48 -11.89
CA ASN A 153 -21.13 -7.93 -10.60
C ASN A 153 -19.60 -7.92 -10.39
N TYR A 154 -18.82 -7.43 -11.36
CA TYR A 154 -17.36 -7.28 -11.20
C TYR A 154 -16.94 -6.49 -9.93
N THR A 155 -17.75 -5.50 -9.53
CA THR A 155 -17.53 -4.63 -8.36
C THR A 155 -17.68 -5.33 -7.00
N ARG A 156 -18.21 -6.55 -6.95
CA ARG A 156 -18.34 -7.35 -5.71
C ARG A 156 -17.22 -8.35 -5.49
N MET A 157 -16.34 -8.56 -6.47
CA MET A 157 -15.23 -9.50 -6.31
C MET A 157 -14.23 -8.96 -5.29
N PHE A 158 -13.97 -9.77 -4.26
CA PHE A 158 -12.94 -9.47 -3.28
C PHE A 158 -11.59 -9.30 -3.98
N VAL A 159 -10.98 -8.13 -3.81
CA VAL A 159 -9.60 -7.84 -4.18
C VAL A 159 -8.93 -7.34 -2.91
N PRO A 160 -7.93 -8.06 -2.37
CA PRO A 160 -7.17 -7.58 -1.23
C PRO A 160 -6.50 -6.26 -1.61
N GLN A 161 -6.48 -5.29 -0.70
CA GLN A 161 -5.64 -4.12 -0.88
C GLN A 161 -4.19 -4.61 -0.92
N GLN A 162 -3.52 -4.50 -2.08
CA GLN A 162 -2.08 -4.74 -2.18
C GLN A 162 -1.38 -3.84 -1.16
N THR A 163 -0.77 -4.44 -0.13
CA THR A 163 0.18 -3.73 0.71
C THR A 163 1.48 -3.59 -0.08
N ASP A 164 1.61 -2.49 -0.82
CA ASP A 164 2.82 -2.06 -1.54
C ASP A 164 4.08 -1.91 -0.65
N ALA A 165 3.96 -2.17 0.66
CA ALA A 165 5.03 -2.05 1.64
C ALA A 165 6.25 -2.96 1.35
N LYS A 166 6.07 -4.19 0.84
CA LYS A 166 7.19 -5.14 0.65
C LYS A 166 8.14 -4.79 -0.50
N LYS A 167 7.68 -4.04 -1.51
CA LYS A 167 8.52 -3.59 -2.63
C LYS A 167 9.42 -2.41 -2.23
N GLY A 168 8.94 -1.55 -1.32
CA GLY A 168 9.67 -0.38 -0.83
C GLY A 168 10.84 -0.69 0.11
N LEU A 169 10.81 -1.80 0.85
CA LEU A 169 11.93 -2.15 1.75
C LEU A 169 13.21 -2.58 1.01
N LYS A 170 13.10 -3.28 -0.14
CA LYS A 170 14.30 -3.67 -0.94
C LYS A 170 15.04 -2.46 -1.51
N THR A 171 14.34 -1.37 -1.84
CA THR A 171 14.93 -0.11 -2.32
C THR A 171 15.63 0.69 -1.22
N LEU A 172 15.41 0.37 0.06
CA LEU A 172 15.99 1.07 1.21
C LEU A 172 17.23 0.37 1.77
N ASN A 173 17.64 -0.78 1.22
CA ASN A 173 18.87 -1.47 1.60
C ASN A 173 20.12 -0.71 1.08
N SER A 174 20.54 0.34 1.79
CA SER A 174 21.71 1.14 1.42
C SER A 174 22.45 1.68 2.64
N LYS A 175 23.77 1.85 2.52
CA LYS A 175 24.60 2.47 3.57
C LYS A 175 24.13 3.87 3.96
N ALA A 176 23.57 4.65 3.03
CA ALA A 176 23.06 5.99 3.32
C ALA A 176 21.86 5.94 4.27
N VAL A 177 20.91 5.03 4.04
CA VAL A 177 19.76 4.79 4.93
C VAL A 177 20.24 4.32 6.31
N GLY A 178 21.25 3.45 6.33
CA GLY A 178 21.88 2.99 7.57
C GLY A 178 22.42 4.12 8.45
N ARG A 179 23.19 5.03 7.84
CA ARG A 179 23.78 6.19 8.54
C ARG A 179 22.70 7.15 9.07
N LEU A 180 21.62 7.34 8.31
CA LEU A 180 20.49 8.17 8.72
C LEU A 180 19.74 7.55 9.91
N LEU A 181 19.51 6.23 9.87
CA LEU A 181 18.91 5.51 11.00
C LEU A 181 19.78 5.63 12.26
N ALA A 182 21.11 5.53 12.13
CA ALA A 182 22.01 5.71 13.26
C ALA A 182 21.92 7.13 13.84
N ALA A 183 21.90 8.17 13.00
CA ALA A 183 21.71 9.55 13.45
C ALA A 183 20.33 9.76 14.11
N GLY A 184 19.26 9.22 13.51
CA GLY A 184 17.91 9.27 14.05
C GLY A 184 17.76 8.53 15.39
N SER A 185 18.49 7.43 15.56
CA SER A 185 18.49 6.65 16.80
C SER A 185 19.07 7.42 17.99
N ILE A 186 20.10 8.25 17.75
CA ILE A 186 20.69 9.13 18.76
C ILE A 186 19.70 10.24 19.10
N TYR A 187 19.13 10.88 18.07
CA TYR A 187 18.18 11.98 18.24
C TYR A 187 16.93 11.56 19.02
N ASN A 188 16.44 10.34 18.76
CA ASN A 188 15.25 9.79 19.40
C ASN A 188 15.57 9.00 20.68
N GLY A 189 16.84 8.89 21.08
CA GLY A 189 17.27 8.11 22.25
C GLY A 189 16.95 6.60 22.16
N ASN A 190 16.66 6.07 20.97
CA ASN A 190 16.24 4.68 20.74
C ASN A 190 17.22 3.95 19.82
N ILE A 191 18.39 3.60 20.35
CA ILE A 191 19.46 2.96 19.58
C ILE A 191 19.08 1.54 19.16
N GLU A 192 18.41 0.77 20.02
CA GLU A 192 18.08 -0.63 19.74
C GLU A 192 17.00 -0.77 18.68
N GLY A 193 15.90 0.01 18.76
CA GLY A 193 14.80 -0.09 17.80
C GLY A 193 15.21 0.33 16.38
N PHE A 194 16.07 1.34 16.27
CA PHE A 194 16.59 1.77 14.96
C PHE A 194 17.66 0.81 14.42
N ARG A 195 18.43 0.13 15.29
CA ARG A 195 19.37 -0.92 14.88
C ARG A 195 18.63 -2.14 14.34
N ASP A 196 17.57 -2.58 15.02
CA ASP A 196 16.68 -3.66 14.55
C ASP A 196 16.03 -3.30 13.21
N THR A 197 15.60 -2.05 13.05
CA THR A 197 15.10 -1.53 11.76
C THR A 197 16.15 -1.60 10.66
N ALA A 198 17.39 -1.21 10.95
CA ALA A 198 18.49 -1.26 9.99
C ALA A 198 18.84 -2.69 9.55
N GLU A 199 18.77 -3.66 10.46
CA GLU A 199 18.97 -5.09 10.19
C GLU A 199 17.85 -5.65 9.29
N LYS A 200 16.59 -5.31 9.59
CA LYS A 200 15.42 -5.71 8.78
C LYS A 200 15.43 -5.15 7.36
N LEU A 201 16.00 -3.96 7.17
CA LEU A 201 16.13 -3.33 5.85
C LEU A 201 17.25 -3.94 4.99
N GLY A 202 18.22 -4.60 5.61
CA GLY A 202 19.23 -5.39 4.91
C GLY A 202 20.68 -5.04 5.25
N THR A 203 21.60 -5.82 4.70
CA THR A 203 23.03 -5.83 5.07
C THR A 203 23.77 -4.52 4.76
N GLU A 204 23.43 -3.80 3.68
CA GLU A 204 24.04 -2.50 3.35
C GLU A 204 23.57 -1.42 4.33
N THR A 205 22.29 -1.44 4.72
CA THR A 205 21.74 -0.55 5.74
C THR A 205 22.37 -0.81 7.11
N GLN A 206 22.48 -2.07 7.53
CA GLN A 206 23.16 -2.42 8.77
C GLN A 206 24.64 -1.99 8.77
N THR A 207 25.33 -2.16 7.64
CA THR A 207 26.73 -1.71 7.47
C THR A 207 26.85 -0.18 7.62
N GLY A 208 25.95 0.59 7.00
CA GLY A 208 25.91 2.04 7.13
C GLY A 208 25.61 2.52 8.56
N TYR A 209 24.73 1.79 9.27
CA TYR A 209 24.39 2.07 10.66
C TYR A 209 25.62 1.93 11.58
N ASN A 210 26.33 0.80 11.47
CA ASN A 210 27.50 0.50 12.28
C ASN A 210 28.71 1.41 11.97
N GLN A 211 28.78 1.99 10.77
CA GLN A 211 29.80 3.01 10.46
C GLN A 211 29.66 4.27 11.32
N VAL A 212 28.43 4.62 11.72
CA VAL A 212 28.15 5.79 12.56
C VAL A 212 28.15 5.40 14.04
N LEU A 213 27.51 4.28 14.39
CA LEU A 213 27.39 3.79 15.76
C LEU A 213 28.14 2.48 15.95
N ASN A 214 29.36 2.57 16.47
CA ASN A 214 30.21 1.47 16.88
C ASN A 214 30.83 1.75 18.25
N GLU A 215 31.53 0.76 18.80
CA GLU A 215 32.15 0.83 20.14
C GLU A 215 33.09 2.04 20.31
N LYS A 216 33.74 2.51 19.23
CA LYS A 216 34.61 3.69 19.29
C LYS A 216 33.83 5.00 19.29
N THR A 217 32.70 5.09 18.57
CA THR A 217 31.88 6.33 18.51
C THR A 217 30.91 6.47 19.69
N ILE A 218 30.47 5.38 20.29
CA ILE A 218 29.62 5.37 21.50
C ILE A 218 30.41 5.92 22.72
N GLY A 219 31.72 5.67 22.80
CA GLY A 219 32.58 6.17 23.89
C GLY A 219 32.98 7.65 23.79
N LEU A 220 32.73 8.31 22.65
CA LEU A 220 33.16 9.69 22.39
C LEU A 220 32.04 10.75 22.45
N GLY A 221 30.80 10.35 22.76
CA GLY A 221 29.68 11.31 22.88
C GLY A 221 29.46 12.16 21.62
N ILE A 222 29.73 11.60 20.43
CA ILE A 222 29.56 12.34 19.17
C ILE A 222 28.07 12.43 18.85
N ALA A 223 27.47 13.57 19.20
CA ALA A 223 26.26 14.06 18.58
C ALA A 223 26.52 14.14 17.07
N ALA A 224 25.94 13.23 16.30
CA ALA A 224 26.15 13.13 14.85
C ALA A 224 25.40 14.26 14.12
N THR A 225 25.86 15.49 14.30
CA THR A 225 25.71 16.56 13.32
C THR A 225 26.41 16.16 12.03
N SER A 226 25.79 16.50 10.92
CA SER A 226 26.16 16.31 9.52
C SER A 226 27.52 16.90 9.08
N LEU A 227 28.61 16.68 9.81
CA LEU A 227 29.86 17.43 9.68
C LEU A 227 30.94 16.80 8.79
N LEU A 228 30.64 15.76 8.01
CA LEU A 228 31.59 15.21 7.04
C LEU A 228 31.41 15.74 5.60
N LEU A 229 30.55 16.74 5.36
CA LEU A 229 30.26 17.23 4.00
C LEU A 229 30.30 18.77 3.81
N ALA A 230 30.82 19.55 4.75
CA ALA A 230 30.91 21.00 4.59
C ALA A 230 32.29 21.46 4.04
N LYS A 231 32.59 21.17 2.76
CA LYS A 231 33.61 21.90 1.97
C LYS A 231 33.34 21.87 0.45
N ASN A 232 32.12 22.18 -0.01
CA ASN A 232 31.91 22.53 -1.43
C ASN A 232 30.60 23.31 -1.66
N ALA A 233 30.68 24.43 -2.37
CA ALA A 233 29.54 25.32 -2.65
C ALA A 233 28.46 24.66 -3.53
N SER A 234 28.79 23.63 -4.31
CA SER A 234 27.85 22.79 -5.06
C SER A 234 26.94 21.92 -4.17
N ALA A 235 27.21 21.83 -2.86
CA ALA A 235 26.35 21.14 -1.90
C ALA A 235 25.13 21.97 -1.47
N LEU A 236 25.20 23.31 -1.50
CA LEU A 236 24.07 24.18 -1.16
C LEU A 236 22.93 24.05 -2.18
N GLU A 237 23.28 23.90 -3.46
CA GLU A 237 22.32 23.69 -4.54
C GLU A 237 21.65 22.30 -4.46
N ASN A 238 22.40 21.30 -3.99
CA ASN A 238 21.88 19.96 -3.73
C ASN A 238 21.05 19.89 -2.45
N LEU A 239 21.30 20.74 -1.45
CA LEU A 239 20.47 20.85 -0.24
C LEU A 239 19.05 21.35 -0.56
N ASN A 240 18.90 22.29 -1.48
CA ASN A 240 17.59 22.74 -1.96
C ASN A 240 16.85 21.64 -2.74
N LYS A 241 17.58 20.81 -3.50
CA LYS A 241 17.01 19.62 -4.16
C LYS A 241 16.64 18.53 -3.16
N ILE A 242 17.44 18.31 -2.12
CA ILE A 242 17.19 17.33 -1.06
C ILE A 242 16.03 17.77 -0.15
N GLN A 243 15.86 19.07 0.13
CA GLN A 243 14.68 19.58 0.82
C GLN A 243 13.40 19.40 -0.01
N LYS A 244 13.45 19.62 -1.32
CA LYS A 244 12.34 19.28 -2.23
C LYS A 244 12.04 17.77 -2.25
N ILE A 245 13.08 16.94 -2.26
CA ILE A 245 12.94 15.47 -2.22
C ILE A 245 12.45 15.00 -0.84
N GLN A 246 12.84 15.63 0.27
CA GLN A 246 12.33 15.34 1.62
C GLN A 246 10.89 15.79 1.79
N GLY A 247 10.48 16.91 1.18
CA GLY A 247 9.07 17.30 1.07
C GLY A 247 8.26 16.26 0.28
N SER A 248 8.79 15.79 -0.86
CA SER A 248 8.18 14.73 -1.66
C SER A 248 8.12 13.36 -0.95
N ILE A 249 9.16 12.96 -0.20
CA ILE A 249 9.22 11.68 0.52
C ILE A 249 8.39 11.71 1.81
N ARG A 250 8.31 12.85 2.51
CA ARG A 250 7.34 13.03 3.61
C ARG A 250 5.91 12.97 3.09
N ASN A 251 5.67 13.44 1.87
CA ASN A 251 4.36 13.39 1.23
C ASN A 251 3.93 11.97 0.78
N ASP A 252 4.87 11.10 0.41
CA ASP A 252 4.57 9.71 0.02
C ASP A 252 4.43 8.74 1.22
N LEU A 253 5.00 9.07 2.38
CA LEU A 253 4.87 8.27 3.62
C LEU A 253 3.64 8.65 4.47
N ALA A 254 2.98 9.76 4.15
CA ALA A 254 1.78 10.21 4.81
C ALA A 254 0.55 9.57 4.14
N GLY A 255 0.00 8.51 4.74
CA GLY A 255 -1.13 7.75 4.20
C GLY A 255 -2.23 8.60 3.56
N SER A 256 -2.58 8.26 2.32
CA SER A 256 -3.59 8.96 1.53
C SER A 256 -4.97 8.33 1.69
N ILE A 257 -6.04 9.14 1.67
CA ILE A 257 -7.41 8.61 1.73
C ILE A 257 -7.90 8.26 0.32
N ARG A 258 -7.94 6.96 0.00
CA ARG A 258 -8.31 6.46 -1.33
C ARG A 258 -9.80 6.10 -1.39
N LYS A 259 -10.34 6.01 -2.62
CA LYS A 259 -11.74 5.62 -2.92
C LYS A 259 -12.82 6.63 -2.47
N VAL A 260 -12.44 7.86 -2.12
CA VAL A 260 -13.40 8.94 -1.84
C VAL A 260 -14.03 9.46 -3.13
N ASN A 261 -13.24 9.80 -4.16
CA ASN A 261 -13.73 10.32 -5.43
C ASN A 261 -13.68 9.29 -6.56
N LEU A 262 -14.54 8.27 -6.49
CA LEU A 262 -14.56 7.18 -7.47
C LEU A 262 -14.77 7.69 -8.91
N GLY A 263 -13.86 7.34 -9.81
CA GLY A 263 -13.92 7.76 -11.21
C GLY A 263 -13.27 9.12 -11.51
N TYR A 264 -12.58 9.75 -10.55
CA TYR A 264 -11.69 10.88 -10.84
C TYR A 264 -10.58 10.49 -11.84
N PRO A 265 -10.23 11.33 -12.84
CA PRO A 265 -10.73 12.68 -13.12
C PRO A 265 -11.85 12.73 -14.20
N GLY A 266 -12.86 11.86 -14.10
CA GLY A 266 -14.02 11.84 -15.00
C GLY A 266 -14.97 13.04 -14.83
N GLU A 267 -16.03 13.06 -15.63
CA GLU A 267 -17.01 14.16 -15.65
C GLU A 267 -17.62 14.44 -14.26
N GLY A 268 -17.66 15.71 -13.87
CA GLY A 268 -18.14 16.16 -12.57
C GLY A 268 -17.24 15.79 -11.37
N ARG A 269 -16.08 15.15 -11.59
CA ARG A 269 -15.16 14.72 -10.51
C ARG A 269 -14.05 15.72 -10.24
N THR A 270 -13.82 16.69 -11.13
CA THR A 270 -12.76 17.70 -10.98
C THR A 270 -13.20 18.95 -10.22
N HIS A 271 -14.51 19.19 -10.09
CA HIS A 271 -15.08 20.38 -9.45
C HIS A 271 -15.90 20.05 -8.19
N ASN A 272 -15.72 18.85 -7.63
CA ASN A 272 -16.48 18.36 -6.47
C ASN A 272 -15.69 18.34 -5.15
N CYS A 273 -14.65 19.18 -5.00
CA CYS A 273 -13.75 19.20 -3.84
C CYS A 273 -14.50 19.28 -2.50
N VAL A 274 -15.59 20.04 -2.42
CA VAL A 274 -16.46 20.10 -1.22
C VAL A 274 -17.13 18.76 -0.90
N ASN A 275 -17.66 18.05 -1.91
CA ASN A 275 -18.26 16.72 -1.70
C ASN A 275 -17.19 15.71 -1.25
N CYS A 276 -15.98 15.82 -1.81
CA CYS A 276 -14.83 15.02 -1.42
C CYS A 276 -14.37 15.30 0.01
N ALA A 277 -14.35 16.57 0.42
CA ALA A 277 -13.97 16.96 1.77
C ALA A 277 -14.98 16.46 2.83
N LEU A 278 -16.27 16.52 2.50
CA LEU A 278 -17.33 15.96 3.34
C LEU A 278 -17.20 14.44 3.47
N SER A 279 -17.08 13.73 2.33
CA SER A 279 -16.99 12.27 2.31
C SER A 279 -15.72 11.76 3.01
N THR A 280 -14.62 12.51 2.89
CA THR A 280 -13.37 12.25 3.60
C THR A 280 -13.56 12.35 5.11
N ASP A 281 -14.20 13.41 5.60
CA ASP A 281 -14.45 13.54 7.05
C ASP A 281 -15.35 12.43 7.58
N MET A 282 -16.44 12.10 6.86
CA MET A 282 -17.32 10.99 7.23
C MET A 282 -16.57 9.65 7.27
N THR A 283 -15.68 9.42 6.31
CA THR A 283 -14.82 8.23 6.28
C THR A 283 -13.85 8.20 7.46
N LEU A 284 -13.24 9.34 7.81
CA LEU A 284 -12.40 9.47 9.01
C LEU A 284 -13.20 9.30 10.30
N ALA A 285 -14.51 9.58 10.28
CA ALA A 285 -15.44 9.32 11.36
C ALA A 285 -15.96 7.86 11.39
N GLY A 286 -15.44 6.96 10.55
CA GLY A 286 -15.80 5.55 10.50
C GLY A 286 -16.98 5.19 9.58
N HIS A 287 -17.50 6.15 8.81
CA HIS A 287 -18.59 5.92 7.86
C HIS A 287 -18.03 5.83 6.44
N ALA A 288 -17.97 4.62 5.87
CA ALA A 288 -17.49 4.43 4.50
C ALA A 288 -18.42 5.13 3.51
N THR A 289 -17.96 6.26 2.95
CA THR A 289 -18.73 7.07 1.98
C THR A 289 -17.86 7.44 0.78
N SER A 290 -18.51 7.75 -0.34
CA SER A 290 -17.85 8.25 -1.55
C SER A 290 -18.55 9.52 -2.03
N ALA A 291 -17.77 10.45 -2.57
CA ALA A 291 -18.27 11.72 -3.04
C ALA A 291 -19.12 11.56 -4.30
N LEU A 292 -20.21 12.30 -4.38
CA LEU A 292 -20.99 12.44 -5.60
C LEU A 292 -20.26 13.39 -6.58
N PRO A 293 -20.41 13.18 -7.91
CA PRO A 293 -19.95 14.15 -8.89
C PRO A 293 -20.72 15.48 -8.72
N ALA A 294 -20.09 16.59 -9.10
CA ALA A 294 -20.73 17.89 -9.18
C ALA A 294 -21.13 18.16 -10.63
N ASN A 295 -22.41 18.45 -10.87
CA ASN A 295 -22.91 18.90 -12.19
C ASN A 295 -22.64 20.40 -12.44
N SER A 296 -21.72 21.00 -11.68
CA SER A 296 -21.39 22.42 -11.70
C SER A 296 -19.95 22.61 -12.17
N ILE A 297 -19.77 23.50 -13.16
CA ILE A 297 -18.45 23.94 -13.62
C ILE A 297 -17.81 25.00 -12.70
N THR A 298 -18.60 25.58 -11.78
CA THR A 298 -18.11 26.59 -10.81
C THR A 298 -17.85 26.00 -9.42
N GLY A 299 -18.01 24.68 -9.27
CA GLY A 299 -17.86 23.97 -8.02
C GLY A 299 -19.09 24.02 -7.12
N VAL A 300 -18.91 23.54 -5.89
CA VAL A 300 -19.94 23.49 -4.85
C VAL A 300 -19.61 24.55 -3.78
N PRO A 301 -20.58 25.37 -3.30
CA PRO A 301 -20.30 26.42 -2.32
C PRO A 301 -19.84 25.89 -0.96
N LEU A 302 -18.92 26.60 -0.29
CA LEU A 302 -18.47 26.30 1.09
C LEU A 302 -19.60 26.28 2.11
N SER A 303 -20.68 27.04 1.86
CA SER A 303 -21.85 27.10 2.74
C SER A 303 -22.56 25.74 2.91
N VAL A 304 -22.33 24.79 2.00
CA VAL A 304 -22.79 23.40 2.16
C VAL A 304 -22.11 22.74 3.36
N LEU A 305 -20.80 22.92 3.53
CA LEU A 305 -20.05 22.38 4.66
C LEU A 305 -20.40 23.11 5.96
N GLU A 306 -20.48 24.43 5.92
CA GLU A 306 -20.85 25.22 7.09
C GLU A 306 -22.22 24.84 7.64
N ARG A 307 -23.20 24.61 6.74
CA ARG A 307 -24.54 24.15 7.12
C ARG A 307 -24.52 22.70 7.64
N HIS A 308 -23.68 21.84 7.06
CA HIS A 308 -23.58 20.44 7.49
C HIS A 308 -23.03 20.30 8.91
N TYR A 309 -21.97 21.06 9.24
CA TYR A 309 -21.30 20.99 10.55
C TYR A 309 -21.82 21.98 11.59
N ASP A 310 -22.80 22.81 11.23
CA ASP A 310 -23.28 23.93 12.07
C ASP A 310 -22.12 24.79 12.62
N ALA A 311 -21.18 25.11 11.74
CA ALA A 311 -19.96 25.83 12.07
C ALA A 311 -19.51 26.72 10.90
N LYS A 312 -18.60 27.66 11.17
CA LYS A 312 -18.10 28.62 10.17
C LYS A 312 -16.61 28.44 9.92
N PHE A 313 -16.20 28.64 8.68
CA PHE A 313 -14.78 28.74 8.35
C PHE A 313 -14.16 29.95 9.05
N ARG A 314 -12.99 29.75 9.64
CA ARG A 314 -12.21 30.80 10.30
C ARG A 314 -10.92 31.03 9.56
N TYR A 315 -10.56 32.29 9.34
CA TYR A 315 -9.28 32.65 8.74
C TYR A 315 -8.11 32.14 9.58
N MET A 316 -7.09 31.60 8.92
CA MET A 316 -5.84 31.13 9.52
C MET A 316 -4.67 31.92 8.93
N LYS A 317 -3.76 32.37 9.79
CA LYS A 317 -2.56 33.14 9.44
C LYS A 317 -1.55 32.32 8.67
N SER A 318 -1.46 31.02 8.96
CA SER A 318 -0.51 30.10 8.33
C SER A 318 -0.94 28.64 8.47
N GLU A 319 -0.28 27.77 7.73
CA GLU A 319 -0.34 26.31 7.93
C GLU A 319 0.01 25.90 9.37
N ASP A 320 1.03 26.52 9.96
CA ASP A 320 1.47 26.22 11.33
C ASP A 320 0.36 26.48 12.37
N GLU A 321 -0.47 27.51 12.18
CA GLU A 321 -1.61 27.78 13.06
C GLU A 321 -2.64 26.64 13.00
N ILE A 322 -2.90 26.11 11.80
CA ILE A 322 -3.80 24.96 11.62
C ILE A 322 -3.23 23.74 12.34
N ILE A 323 -1.93 23.46 12.15
CA ILE A 323 -1.23 22.35 12.82
C ILE A 323 -1.34 22.48 14.33
N GLN A 324 -1.10 23.68 14.88
CA GLN A 324 -1.19 23.94 16.32
C GLN A 324 -2.60 23.72 16.87
N ILE A 325 -3.64 24.22 16.18
CA ILE A 325 -5.04 24.05 16.59
C ILE A 325 -5.42 22.57 16.61
N ILE A 326 -5.13 21.84 15.54
CA ILE A 326 -5.51 20.42 15.40
C ILE A 326 -4.67 19.53 16.34
N SER A 327 -3.40 19.89 16.58
CA SER A 327 -2.54 19.19 17.55
C SER A 327 -3.05 19.37 18.98
N SER A 328 -3.38 20.61 19.37
CA SER A 328 -3.87 20.95 20.71
C SER A 328 -5.23 20.31 21.03
N ALA A 329 -6.04 20.06 19.99
CA ALA A 329 -7.32 19.35 20.12
C ALA A 329 -7.17 17.83 20.36
N GLY A 330 -5.95 17.28 20.26
CA GLY A 330 -5.67 15.88 20.59
C GLY A 330 -5.96 14.88 19.46
N SER A 331 -5.61 13.60 19.70
CA SER A 331 -5.77 12.52 18.71
C SER A 331 -7.25 12.34 18.33
N GLY A 332 -7.51 12.19 17.03
CA GLY A 332 -8.86 12.09 16.47
C GLY A 332 -9.49 13.45 16.13
N ALA A 333 -8.84 14.57 16.42
CA ALA A 333 -9.27 15.90 16.00
C ALA A 333 -9.27 16.01 14.47
N ARG A 334 -10.36 16.54 13.88
CA ARG A 334 -10.53 16.70 12.44
C ARG A 334 -10.98 18.11 12.05
N GLY A 335 -10.70 18.47 10.80
CA GLY A 335 -11.16 19.71 10.22
C GLY A 335 -11.16 19.66 8.70
N ILE A 336 -11.76 20.67 8.11
CA ILE A 336 -11.74 20.94 6.67
C ILE A 336 -11.05 22.29 6.47
N VAL A 337 -10.08 22.30 5.56
CA VAL A 337 -9.30 23.48 5.19
C VAL A 337 -9.73 23.94 3.81
N TYR A 338 -10.01 25.23 3.68
CA TYR A 338 -10.12 25.91 2.41
C TYR A 338 -8.81 26.63 2.11
N GLY A 339 -8.19 26.32 0.98
CA GLY A 339 -7.03 27.02 0.44
C GLY A 339 -7.44 27.92 -0.72
N SER A 340 -7.08 29.19 -0.65
CA SER A 340 -7.29 30.15 -1.75
C SER A 340 -6.04 30.28 -2.60
N TYR A 341 -6.19 30.22 -3.92
CA TYR A 341 -5.13 30.52 -4.88
C TYR A 341 -4.95 32.03 -5.15
N GLY A 342 -5.64 32.88 -4.39
CA GLY A 342 -5.67 34.32 -4.59
C GLY A 342 -6.95 34.83 -5.27
N PRO A 343 -7.02 36.14 -5.55
CA PRO A 343 -8.20 36.78 -6.10
C PRO A 343 -8.65 36.17 -7.43
N SER A 344 -9.97 36.02 -7.62
CA SER A 344 -10.60 35.56 -8.87
C SER A 344 -10.31 34.11 -9.29
N GLN A 345 -9.68 33.31 -8.44
CA GLN A 345 -9.46 31.87 -8.66
C GLN A 345 -10.39 31.03 -7.76
N PRO A 346 -11.00 29.94 -8.28
CA PRO A 346 -11.75 29.01 -7.45
C PRO A 346 -10.78 28.30 -6.50
N GLY A 347 -10.98 28.45 -5.18
CA GLY A 347 -10.13 27.79 -4.19
C GLY A 347 -10.37 26.27 -4.12
N HIS A 348 -9.58 25.60 -3.29
CA HIS A 348 -9.64 24.16 -3.08
C HIS A 348 -10.00 23.81 -1.64
N VAL A 349 -10.62 22.65 -1.44
CA VAL A 349 -11.04 22.18 -0.12
C VAL A 349 -10.50 20.78 0.12
N PHE A 350 -9.84 20.60 1.27
CA PHE A 350 -9.21 19.36 1.70
C PHE A 350 -9.35 19.19 3.22
N ASN A 351 -9.00 18.03 3.76
CA ASN A 351 -9.18 17.72 5.18
C ASN A 351 -7.88 17.84 5.96
N VAL A 352 -7.98 18.06 7.26
CA VAL A 352 -6.90 17.94 8.23
C VAL A 352 -7.31 17.02 9.37
N VAL A 353 -6.43 16.14 9.82
CA VAL A 353 -6.70 15.22 10.93
C VAL A 353 -5.47 15.01 11.81
N ASN A 354 -5.69 14.92 13.12
CA ASN A 354 -4.72 14.42 14.08
C ASN A 354 -4.87 12.89 14.21
N GLN A 355 -3.94 12.14 13.66
CA GLN A 355 -3.88 10.68 13.82
C GLN A 355 -2.72 10.33 14.75
N ASN A 356 -3.02 10.07 16.03
CA ASN A 356 -2.03 9.68 17.03
C ASN A 356 -0.87 10.68 17.12
N SER A 357 -1.19 11.96 17.31
CA SER A 357 -0.25 13.09 17.40
C SER A 357 0.47 13.42 16.10
N THR A 358 0.06 12.82 14.98
CA THR A 358 0.55 13.19 13.64
C THR A 358 -0.53 13.98 12.90
N ILE A 359 -0.24 15.22 12.54
CA ILE A 359 -1.15 16.05 11.74
C ILE A 359 -1.00 15.70 10.27
N ARG A 360 -2.12 15.45 9.59
CA ARG A 360 -2.16 15.07 8.18
C ARG A 360 -3.15 15.91 7.42
N PHE A 361 -2.76 16.40 6.25
CA PHE A 361 -3.63 17.05 5.31
C PHE A 361 -3.98 16.09 4.17
N LEU A 362 -5.26 15.85 3.92
CA LEU A 362 -5.75 14.81 3.03
C LEU A 362 -6.62 15.42 1.93
N ASP A 363 -6.24 15.21 0.68
CA ASP A 363 -7.03 15.60 -0.47
C ASP A 363 -7.89 14.42 -0.93
N GLY A 364 -9.17 14.44 -0.54
CA GLY A 364 -10.13 13.43 -0.93
C GLY A 364 -10.50 13.45 -2.42
N GLN A 365 -10.24 14.55 -3.13
CA GLN A 365 -10.56 14.66 -4.56
C GLN A 365 -9.56 13.88 -5.41
N THR A 366 -8.27 14.03 -5.13
CA THR A 366 -7.17 13.33 -5.80
C THR A 366 -6.86 11.98 -5.15
N GLY A 367 -7.21 11.82 -3.87
CA GLY A 367 -6.86 10.66 -3.05
C GLY A 367 -5.38 10.67 -2.60
N THR A 368 -4.76 11.85 -2.53
CA THR A 368 -3.36 12.08 -2.13
C THR A 368 -3.27 12.96 -0.88
N GLN A 369 -2.06 13.26 -0.41
CA GLN A 369 -1.86 14.38 0.51
C GLN A 369 -2.19 15.71 -0.20
N ALA A 370 -2.75 16.66 0.55
CA ALA A 370 -2.93 18.02 0.04
C ALA A 370 -1.58 18.75 0.00
N ASP A 371 -1.26 19.34 -1.14
CA ASP A 371 -0.10 20.23 -1.27
C ASP A 371 -0.51 21.63 -0.83
N LEU A 372 0.02 22.11 0.30
CA LEU A 372 -0.33 23.41 0.85
C LEU A 372 0.46 24.56 0.22
N SER A 373 1.56 24.26 -0.48
CA SER A 373 2.47 25.27 -1.05
C SER A 373 1.86 26.07 -2.21
N GLN A 374 0.75 25.59 -2.75
CA GLN A 374 0.02 26.21 -3.86
C GLN A 374 -0.96 27.32 -3.42
N PHE A 375 -1.19 27.53 -2.12
CA PHE A 375 -2.22 28.45 -1.62
C PHE A 375 -1.63 29.72 -1.00
N GLU A 376 -2.31 30.85 -1.23
CA GLU A 376 -1.96 32.16 -0.66
C GLU A 376 -2.56 32.40 0.73
N SER A 377 -3.72 31.81 1.02
CA SER A 377 -4.38 31.96 2.32
C SER A 377 -5.24 30.75 2.66
N PHE A 378 -5.48 30.56 3.96
CA PHE A 378 -6.20 29.42 4.49
C PHE A 378 -7.38 29.81 5.38
N GLN A 379 -8.40 28.97 5.37
CA GLN A 379 -9.46 28.98 6.37
C GLN A 379 -9.70 27.57 6.91
N LEU A 380 -10.05 27.45 8.19
CA LEU A 380 -10.29 26.18 8.86
C LEU A 380 -11.72 26.10 9.39
N LEU A 381 -12.37 24.97 9.15
CA LEU A 381 -13.64 24.54 9.74
C LEU A 381 -13.38 23.30 10.60
N ARG A 382 -13.68 23.35 11.91
CA ARG A 382 -13.61 22.18 12.80
C ARG A 382 -14.82 21.27 12.57
N THR A 383 -14.60 19.97 12.40
CA THR A 383 -15.66 18.99 12.10
C THR A 383 -16.05 18.12 13.30
N ASN A 384 -15.23 18.10 14.35
CA ASN A 384 -15.55 17.51 15.65
C ASN A 384 -15.01 18.36 16.80
N LYS A 385 -15.60 18.19 17.99
CA LYS A 385 -15.19 18.89 19.21
C LYS A 385 -13.92 18.27 19.77
#